data_AF-A0A397VPJ2-F1
#
_entry.id   AF-A0A397VPJ2-F1
#
_cell.length_a   1.000
_cell.length_b   1.000
_cell.length_c   1.000
_cell.angle_alpha   90.00
_cell.angle_beta   90.00
_cell.angle_gamma   90.00
#
_symmetry.space_group_name_H-M   'P 1'
#
loop_
_entity.id
_entity.type
_entity.pdbx_description
1 polymer ?
#
loop_
_entity_poly.entity_id
_entity_poly.type
_entity_poly.pdbx_seq_one_letter_code
_entity_poly.pdbx_strand_id
1 'polypeptide(L)'
;MEFLKNLNYYNAQVDKELSKYPAICDLEAKTNVPKTYMAAGAVTFVFTLIFFNVWGKLISDVIGWLYPAYASFKAIESPEKTDDVQWLTYWTVYGFIKMLEFFSDIILYWVSFYFLFKTVLFLWLFLPPFRGAQMIYLKFLGPTLRAYEGDIDKNLKNLKDKIKDATKEAVKNVTGVTNKSEHVE
;
A
#
# COMPACT_ATOMS: atom_id res chain seq x y z
N MET A 1 18.30 5.03 -35.04
CA MET A 1 17.59 6.33 -35.09
C MET A 1 16.33 6.32 -34.23
N GLU A 2 15.50 5.28 -34.28
CA GLU A 2 14.26 5.17 -33.48
C GLU A 2 14.51 5.12 -31.96
N PHE A 3 15.53 4.37 -31.52
CA PHE A 3 15.94 4.31 -30.12
C PHE A 3 16.31 5.68 -29.52
N LEU A 4 17.08 6.50 -30.26
CA LEU A 4 17.46 7.84 -29.81
C LEU A 4 16.26 8.80 -29.75
N LYS A 5 15.29 8.65 -30.67
CA LYS A 5 14.03 9.40 -30.62
C LYS A 5 13.23 9.04 -29.37
N ASN A 6 13.13 7.76 -29.05
CA ASN A 6 12.45 7.29 -27.84
C ASN A 6 13.15 7.79 -26.57
N LEU A 7 14.48 7.72 -26.51
CA LEU A 7 15.25 8.26 -25.39
C LEU A 7 15.03 9.76 -25.20
N ASN A 8 15.09 10.55 -26.27
CA ASN A 8 14.83 11.99 -26.19
C ASN A 8 13.39 12.29 -25.77
N TYR A 9 12.44 11.47 -26.21
CA TYR A 9 11.05 11.56 -25.79
C TYR A 9 10.88 11.30 -24.28
N TYR A 10 11.46 10.23 -23.74
CA TYR A 10 11.43 9.94 -22.30
C TYR A 10 12.18 11.00 -21.48
N ASN A 11 13.33 11.46 -21.96
CA ASN A 11 14.08 12.55 -21.31
C ASN A 11 13.24 13.82 -21.21
N ALA A 12 12.58 14.24 -22.30
CA ALA A 12 11.73 15.42 -22.29
C ALA A 12 10.50 15.27 -21.36
N GLN A 13 9.92 14.07 -21.29
CA GLN A 13 8.80 13.79 -20.41
C GLN A 13 9.21 13.83 -18.93
N VAL A 14 10.33 13.20 -18.58
CA VAL A 14 10.87 13.20 -17.21
C VAL A 14 11.32 14.59 -16.79
N ASP A 15 11.96 15.34 -17.70
CA ASP A 15 12.36 16.73 -17.47
C ASP A 15 11.14 17.63 -17.16
N LYS A 16 10.04 17.45 -17.91
CA LYS A 16 8.78 18.17 -17.71
C LYS A 16 8.12 17.85 -16.37
N GLU A 17 8.14 16.59 -15.93
CA GLU A 17 7.59 16.18 -14.63
C GLU A 17 8.47 16.66 -13.47
N LEU A 18 9.79 16.58 -13.60
CA LEU A 18 10.74 17.06 -12.60
C LEU A 18 10.70 18.58 -12.44
N SER A 19 10.43 19.32 -13.52
CA SER A 19 10.30 20.79 -13.52
C SER A 19 9.14 21.31 -12.66
N LYS A 20 8.19 20.44 -12.28
CA LYS A 20 7.08 20.80 -11.38
C LYS A 20 7.55 20.99 -9.93
N TYR A 21 8.75 20.53 -9.59
CA TYR A 21 9.30 20.61 -8.24
C TYR A 21 10.38 21.69 -8.16
N PRO A 22 10.10 22.86 -7.53
CA PRO A 22 11.05 23.98 -7.51
C PRO A 22 12.37 23.63 -6.84
N ALA A 23 12.35 22.75 -5.82
CA ALA A 23 13.55 22.26 -5.16
C ALA A 23 14.51 21.51 -6.11
N ILE A 24 13.99 20.81 -7.12
CA ILE A 24 14.82 20.09 -8.11
C ILE A 24 15.41 21.06 -9.12
N CYS A 25 14.65 22.08 -9.53
CA CYS A 25 15.12 23.16 -10.40
C CYS A 25 16.24 23.98 -9.72
N ASP A 26 16.11 24.27 -8.43
CA ASP A 26 17.14 24.98 -7.66
C ASP A 26 18.42 24.14 -7.50
N LEU A 27 18.29 22.82 -7.39
CA LEU A 27 19.41 21.89 -7.35
C LEU A 27 20.10 21.77 -8.71
N GLU A 28 19.35 21.75 -9.82
CA GLU A 28 19.89 21.79 -11.19
C GLU A 28 20.67 23.09 -11.42
N ALA A 29 20.12 24.23 -11.00
CA ALA A 29 20.79 25.54 -11.13
C ALA A 29 22.09 25.63 -10.32
N LYS A 30 22.18 24.96 -9.17
CA LYS A 30 23.38 24.94 -8.31
C LYS A 30 24.43 23.92 -8.72
N THR A 31 24.00 22.75 -9.21
CA THR A 31 24.91 21.64 -9.54
C THR A 31 25.31 21.60 -11.01
N ASN A 32 24.58 22.31 -11.89
CA ASN A 32 24.74 22.30 -13.34
C ASN A 32 24.65 20.90 -13.97
N VAL A 33 24.02 19.95 -13.27
CA VAL A 33 23.75 18.59 -13.74
C VAL A 33 22.29 18.50 -14.15
N PRO A 34 21.96 17.93 -15.32
CA PRO A 34 20.56 17.84 -15.75
C PRO A 34 19.76 16.97 -14.78
N LYS A 35 18.56 17.44 -14.44
CA LYS A 35 17.65 16.78 -13.49
C LYS A 35 17.28 15.35 -13.85
N THR A 36 17.24 15.02 -15.13
CA THR A 36 17.02 13.65 -15.65
C THR A 36 18.12 12.68 -15.21
N TYR A 37 19.39 13.08 -15.29
CA TYR A 37 20.52 12.26 -14.85
C TYR A 37 20.59 12.16 -13.32
N MET A 38 20.21 13.22 -12.59
CA MET A 38 20.11 13.16 -11.13
C MET A 38 19.05 12.14 -10.69
N ALA A 39 17.87 12.13 -11.33
CA ALA A 39 16.83 11.16 -11.06
C ALA A 39 17.27 9.73 -11.40
N ALA A 40 17.92 9.52 -12.56
CA ALA A 40 18.45 8.22 -12.95
C ALA A 40 19.54 7.73 -11.99
N GLY A 41 20.41 8.64 -11.52
CA GLY A 41 21.42 8.36 -10.51
C GLY A 41 20.80 7.96 -9.17
N ALA A 42 19.77 8.67 -8.71
CA ALA A 42 19.04 8.32 -7.50
C ALA A 42 18.37 6.94 -7.59
N VAL A 43 17.72 6.62 -8.72
CA VAL A 43 17.14 5.29 -8.96
C VAL A 43 18.21 4.20 -8.94
N THR A 44 19.34 4.44 -9.60
CA THR A 44 20.46 3.48 -9.63
C THR A 44 21.07 3.29 -8.24
N PHE A 45 21.20 4.36 -7.47
CA PHE A 45 21.69 4.33 -6.10
C PHE A 45 20.74 3.54 -5.19
N VAL A 46 19.43 3.80 -5.28
CA VAL A 46 18.40 3.05 -4.55
C VAL A 46 18.41 1.57 -4.92
N PHE A 47 18.49 1.25 -6.22
CA PHE A 47 18.62 -0.13 -6.71
C PHE A 47 19.86 -0.81 -6.12
N THR A 48 20.98 -0.11 -6.09
CA THR A 48 22.25 -0.60 -5.52
C THR A 48 22.12 -0.86 -4.02
N LEU A 49 21.49 0.06 -3.27
CA LEU A 49 21.23 -0.14 -1.83
C LEU A 49 20.37 -1.37 -1.56
N ILE A 50 19.31 -1.58 -2.36
CA ILE A 50 18.45 -2.77 -2.28
C ILE A 50 19.26 -4.03 -2.64
N PHE A 51 20.08 -3.97 -3.68
CA PHE A 51 20.91 -5.09 -4.16
C PHE A 51 21.92 -5.55 -3.11
N PHE A 52 22.57 -4.61 -2.41
CA PHE A 52 23.49 -4.91 -1.31
C PHE A 52 22.80 -5.17 0.04
N ASN A 53 21.46 -5.22 0.06
CA ASN A 53 20.64 -5.44 1.26
C ASN A 53 20.91 -4.40 2.38
N VAL A 54 21.32 -3.19 1.99
CA VAL A 54 21.55 -2.07 2.90
C VAL A 54 20.25 -1.26 2.95
N TRP A 55 19.52 -1.35 4.07
CA TRP A 55 18.19 -0.73 4.25
C TRP A 55 17.10 -1.21 3.27
N GLY A 56 17.33 -2.32 2.55
CA GLY A 56 16.42 -2.82 1.50
C GLY A 56 14.97 -3.04 1.98
N LYS A 57 14.78 -3.48 3.23
CA LYS A 57 13.45 -3.60 3.83
C LYS A 57 12.73 -2.25 3.95
N LEU A 58 13.38 -1.24 4.52
CA LEU A 58 12.76 0.08 4.68
C LEU A 58 12.50 0.74 3.32
N ILE A 59 13.46 0.66 2.41
CA ILE A 59 13.32 1.27 1.08
C ILE A 59 12.17 0.61 0.30
N SER A 60 12.09 -0.72 0.29
CA SER A 60 11.01 -1.44 -0.40
C SER A 60 9.64 -1.17 0.24
N ASP A 61 9.55 -1.13 1.57
CA ASP A 61 8.32 -0.79 2.30
C ASP A 61 7.86 0.65 2.00
N VAL A 62 8.79 1.61 1.96
CA VAL A 62 8.50 3.01 1.61
C VAL A 62 8.06 3.12 0.15
N ILE A 63 8.71 2.45 -0.79
CA ILE A 63 8.31 2.47 -2.21
C ILE A 63 6.91 1.88 -2.39
N GLY A 64 6.63 0.74 -1.74
CA GLY A 64 5.32 0.07 -1.79
C GLY A 64 4.20 0.84 -1.11
N TRP A 65 4.52 1.80 -0.24
CA TRP A 65 3.54 2.59 0.50
C TRP A 65 3.36 4.01 -0.06
N LEU A 66 4.46 4.72 -0.35
CA LEU A 66 4.48 6.16 -0.58
C LEU A 66 3.74 6.58 -1.86
N TYR A 67 4.03 5.92 -2.99
CA TYR A 67 3.39 6.26 -4.26
C TYR A 67 1.88 5.96 -4.24
N PRO A 68 1.44 4.75 -3.84
CA PRO A 68 0.01 4.45 -3.70
C PRO A 68 -0.70 5.31 -2.67
N ALA A 69 -0.04 5.70 -1.56
CA ALA A 69 -0.63 6.60 -0.56
C ALA A 69 -0.89 8.00 -1.14
N TYR A 70 0.08 8.58 -1.86
CA TYR A 70 -0.11 9.86 -2.53
C TYR A 70 -1.20 9.79 -3.60
N ALA A 71 -1.21 8.72 -4.39
CA ALA A 71 -2.21 8.56 -5.43
C ALA A 71 -3.62 8.28 -4.86
N SER A 72 -3.72 7.58 -3.73
CA SER A 72 -4.98 7.42 -2.98
C SER A 72 -5.49 8.76 -2.44
N PHE A 73 -4.60 9.59 -1.88
CA PHE A 73 -4.96 10.95 -1.43
C PHE A 73 -5.55 11.78 -2.58
N LYS A 74 -4.89 11.74 -3.74
CA LYS A 74 -5.36 12.44 -4.93
C LYS A 74 -6.69 11.88 -5.48
N ALA A 75 -6.91 10.57 -5.37
CA ALA A 75 -8.17 9.94 -5.75
C ALA A 75 -9.32 10.37 -4.82
N ILE A 76 -9.07 10.47 -3.51
CA ILE A 76 -10.07 10.93 -2.52
C ILE A 76 -10.50 12.38 -2.78
N GLU A 77 -9.59 13.23 -3.25
CA GLU A 77 -9.90 14.62 -3.62
C GLU A 77 -10.57 14.74 -5.01
N SER A 78 -10.55 13.68 -5.81
CA SER A 78 -11.17 13.66 -7.14
C SER A 78 -12.67 13.34 -7.04
N PRO A 79 -13.53 14.00 -7.84
CA PRO A 79 -14.96 13.67 -7.90
C PRO A 79 -15.24 12.33 -8.61
N GLU A 80 -14.27 11.72 -9.30
CA GLU A 80 -14.44 10.43 -9.99
C GLU A 80 -14.28 9.21 -9.06
N LYS A 81 -15.35 8.41 -8.95
CA LYS A 81 -15.44 7.19 -8.12
C LYS A 81 -14.63 6.00 -8.64
N THR A 82 -14.15 6.05 -9.87
CA THR A 82 -13.46 4.93 -10.53
C THR A 82 -12.04 4.72 -9.99
N ASP A 83 -11.40 5.78 -9.51
CA ASP A 83 -10.05 5.72 -8.97
C ASP A 83 -10.02 5.06 -7.57
N ASP A 84 -11.07 5.26 -6.77
CA ASP A 84 -11.23 4.67 -5.43
C ASP A 84 -11.15 3.14 -5.44
N VAL A 85 -11.82 2.50 -6.41
CA VAL A 85 -11.87 1.04 -6.54
C VAL A 85 -10.49 0.46 -6.86
N GLN A 86 -9.70 1.16 -7.67
CA GLN A 86 -8.35 0.74 -8.03
C GLN A 86 -7.42 0.74 -6.82
N TRP A 87 -7.43 1.84 -6.04
CA TRP A 87 -6.59 1.94 -4.85
C TRP A 87 -7.03 1.00 -3.74
N LEU A 88 -8.34 0.82 -3.52
CA LEU A 88 -8.85 -0.14 -2.54
C LEU A 88 -8.49 -1.58 -2.90
N THR A 89 -8.55 -1.93 -4.20
CA THR A 89 -8.09 -3.22 -4.70
C THR A 89 -6.59 -3.40 -4.46
N TYR A 90 -5.78 -2.38 -4.75
CA TYR A 90 -4.35 -2.37 -4.45
C TYR A 90 -4.08 -2.63 -2.97
N TRP A 91 -4.70 -1.86 -2.07
CA TRP A 91 -4.49 -2.00 -0.63
C TRP A 91 -4.91 -3.38 -0.11
N THR A 92 -5.99 -3.94 -0.64
CA THR A 92 -6.42 -5.30 -0.31
C THR A 92 -5.34 -6.30 -0.71
N VAL A 93 -4.90 -6.30 -1.98
CA VAL A 93 -3.86 -7.23 -2.48
C VAL A 93 -2.54 -7.03 -1.73
N TYR A 94 -2.16 -5.77 -1.48
CA TYR A 94 -0.96 -5.39 -0.75
C TYR A 94 -0.97 -5.97 0.67
N GLY A 95 -2.09 -5.90 1.39
CA GLY A 95 -2.25 -6.51 2.71
C GLY A 95 -2.05 -8.03 2.71
N PHE A 96 -2.63 -8.74 1.74
CA PHE A 96 -2.43 -10.18 1.59
C PHE A 96 -0.99 -10.55 1.26
N ILE A 97 -0.34 -9.79 0.37
CA ILE A 97 1.08 -9.97 0.06
C ILE A 97 1.93 -9.71 1.30
N LYS A 98 1.65 -8.66 2.08
CA LYS A 98 2.37 -8.38 3.34
C LYS A 98 2.25 -9.50 4.36
N MET A 99 1.09 -10.16 4.41
CA MET A 99 0.92 -11.35 5.25
C MET A 99 1.80 -12.51 4.78
N LEU A 100 1.86 -12.78 3.47
CA LEU A 100 2.76 -13.81 2.91
C LEU A 100 4.24 -13.44 3.06
N GLU A 101 4.56 -12.15 2.99
CA GLU A 101 5.90 -11.63 3.20
C GLU A 101 6.38 -11.84 4.61
N PHE A 102 5.51 -11.77 5.62
CA PHE A 102 5.92 -12.07 6.98
C PHE A 102 6.54 -13.48 7.09
N PHE A 103 5.92 -14.47 6.45
CA PHE A 103 6.45 -15.83 6.40
C PHE A 103 7.70 -15.95 5.51
N SER A 104 7.70 -15.22 4.39
CA SER A 104 8.82 -15.24 3.44
C SER A 104 10.07 -14.56 4.00
N ASP A 105 9.93 -13.47 4.74
CA ASP A 105 11.01 -12.78 5.45
C ASP A 105 11.62 -13.72 6.51
N ILE A 106 10.82 -14.54 7.21
CA ILE A 106 11.33 -15.51 8.20
C ILE A 106 12.16 -16.62 7.54
N ILE A 107 11.73 -17.12 6.37
CA ILE A 107 12.36 -18.27 5.71
C ILE A 107 13.52 -17.85 4.79
N LEU A 108 13.42 -16.68 4.16
CA LEU A 108 14.32 -16.24 3.08
C LEU A 108 15.24 -15.07 3.48
N TYR A 109 15.30 -14.66 4.75
CA TYR A 109 16.16 -13.55 5.19
C TYR A 109 17.64 -13.75 4.83
N TRP A 110 18.11 -15.00 4.73
CA TRP A 110 19.50 -15.30 4.38
C TRP A 110 19.83 -15.10 2.90
N VAL A 111 18.81 -14.97 2.02
CA VAL A 111 19.00 -14.96 0.56
C VAL A 111 19.25 -13.52 0.10
N SER A 112 20.48 -13.23 -0.34
CA SER A 112 20.87 -11.87 -0.73
C SER A 112 20.03 -11.24 -1.85
N PHE A 113 19.41 -12.03 -2.74
CA PHE A 113 18.56 -11.52 -3.84
C PHE A 113 17.06 -11.39 -3.50
N TYR A 114 16.64 -11.75 -2.29
CA TYR A 114 15.23 -11.79 -1.92
C TYR A 114 14.58 -10.40 -1.95
N PHE A 115 15.26 -9.37 -1.43
CA PHE A 115 14.74 -7.99 -1.41
C PHE A 115 14.60 -7.38 -2.81
N LEU A 116 15.42 -7.83 -3.77
CA LEU A 116 15.31 -7.42 -5.17
C LEU A 116 14.02 -7.98 -5.79
N PHE A 117 13.79 -9.28 -5.66
CA PHE A 117 12.58 -9.93 -6.15
C PHE A 117 11.32 -9.35 -5.49
N LYS A 118 11.37 -9.10 -4.18
CA LYS A 118 10.33 -8.42 -3.40
C LYS A 118 9.98 -7.04 -3.98
N THR A 119 10.99 -6.21 -4.22
CA THR A 119 10.80 -4.86 -4.78
C THR A 119 10.20 -4.93 -6.20
N VAL A 120 10.67 -5.85 -7.03
CA VAL A 120 10.13 -6.08 -8.39
C VAL A 120 8.66 -6.52 -8.33
N LEU A 121 8.31 -7.41 -7.40
CA LEU A 121 6.93 -7.85 -7.21
C LEU A 121 6.02 -6.70 -6.80
N PHE A 122 6.49 -5.82 -5.90
CA PHE A 122 5.74 -4.61 -5.54
C PHE A 122 5.60 -3.63 -6.69
N LEU A 123 6.68 -3.35 -7.42
CA LEU A 123 6.67 -2.53 -8.62
C LEU A 123 5.63 -3.03 -9.62
N TRP A 124 5.59 -4.35 -9.86
CA TRP A 124 4.60 -4.97 -10.73
C TRP A 124 3.15 -4.80 -10.23
N LEU A 125 2.96 -4.73 -8.92
CA LEU A 125 1.64 -4.60 -8.30
C LEU A 125 1.00 -3.22 -8.53
N PHE A 126 1.78 -2.14 -8.38
CA PHE A 126 1.28 -0.76 -8.48
C PHE A 126 1.52 -0.10 -9.84
N LEU A 127 2.38 -0.64 -10.72
CA LEU A 127 2.62 0.00 -12.01
C LEU A 127 1.33 0.02 -12.86
N PRO A 128 0.86 1.20 -13.30
CA PRO A 128 -0.32 1.35 -14.15
C PRO A 128 -0.35 0.45 -15.40
N PRO A 129 0.76 0.20 -16.14
CA PRO A 129 0.70 -0.60 -17.35
C PRO A 129 0.51 -2.11 -17.08
N PHE A 130 0.86 -2.61 -15.90
CA PHE A 130 0.82 -4.05 -15.61
C PHE A 130 -0.46 -4.50 -14.90
N ARG A 131 -1.19 -3.59 -14.22
CA ARG A 131 -2.44 -3.89 -13.49
C ARG A 131 -2.36 -5.18 -12.63
N GLY A 132 -1.19 -5.47 -12.06
CA GLY A 132 -0.90 -6.73 -11.38
C GLY A 132 -1.83 -6.98 -10.19
N ALA A 133 -2.12 -5.94 -9.41
CA ALA A 133 -3.09 -5.99 -8.32
C ALA A 133 -4.49 -6.45 -8.80
N GLN A 134 -4.97 -5.93 -9.92
CA GLN A 134 -6.28 -6.26 -10.46
C GLN A 134 -6.35 -7.72 -10.93
N MET A 135 -5.26 -8.25 -11.49
CA MET A 135 -5.18 -9.64 -11.91
C MET A 135 -5.24 -10.61 -10.73
N ILE A 136 -4.47 -10.35 -9.67
CA ILE A 136 -4.50 -11.18 -8.45
C ILE A 136 -5.87 -11.08 -7.77
N TYR A 137 -6.44 -9.87 -7.72
CA TYR A 137 -7.77 -9.68 -7.16
C TYR A 137 -8.83 -10.48 -7.92
N LEU A 138 -8.88 -10.39 -9.25
CA LEU A 138 -9.90 -11.08 -10.03
C LEU A 138 -9.74 -12.60 -10.03
N LYS A 139 -8.51 -13.13 -10.00
CA LYS A 139 -8.25 -14.59 -10.05
C LYS A 139 -8.31 -15.28 -8.69
N PHE A 140 -7.79 -14.65 -7.64
CA PHE A 140 -7.56 -15.33 -6.35
C PHE A 140 -8.35 -14.68 -5.21
N LEU A 141 -8.22 -13.37 -5.01
CA LEU A 141 -8.87 -12.75 -3.84
C LEU A 141 -10.38 -12.66 -3.99
N GLY A 142 -10.90 -12.23 -5.13
CA GLY A 142 -12.33 -12.08 -5.39
C GLY A 142 -13.16 -13.33 -5.07
N PRO A 143 -12.82 -14.52 -5.61
CA PRO A 143 -13.56 -15.75 -5.30
C PRO A 143 -13.38 -16.18 -3.84
N THR A 144 -12.18 -16.02 -3.27
CA THR A 144 -11.90 -16.39 -1.87
C THR A 144 -12.66 -15.49 -0.90
N LEU A 145 -12.63 -14.16 -1.10
CA LEU A 145 -13.30 -13.20 -0.24
C LEU A 145 -14.82 -13.43 -0.24
N ARG A 146 -15.44 -13.62 -1.41
CA ARG A 146 -16.88 -13.90 -1.50
C ARG A 146 -17.28 -15.20 -0.83
N ALA A 147 -16.42 -16.22 -0.88
CA ALA A 147 -16.68 -17.49 -0.21
C ALA A 147 -16.69 -17.35 1.31
N TYR A 148 -15.83 -16.49 1.87
CA TYR A 148 -15.73 -16.29 3.33
C TYR A 148 -16.58 -15.12 3.86
N GLU A 149 -17.02 -14.20 3.02
CA GLU A 149 -17.79 -13.00 3.41
C GLU A 149 -19.05 -13.36 4.21
N GLY A 150 -19.82 -14.35 3.75
CA GLY A 150 -21.05 -14.78 4.44
C GLY A 150 -20.80 -15.35 5.84
N ASP A 151 -19.73 -16.12 6.02
CA ASP A 151 -19.36 -16.70 7.32
C ASP A 151 -18.78 -15.64 8.27
N ILE A 152 -17.96 -14.71 7.75
CA ILE A 152 -17.40 -13.60 8.51
C ILE A 152 -18.53 -12.68 9.00
N ASP A 153 -19.47 -12.30 8.14
CA ASP A 153 -20.59 -11.43 8.49
C ASP A 153 -21.52 -12.07 9.52
N LYS A 154 -21.79 -13.38 9.36
CA LYS A 154 -22.58 -14.14 10.32
C LYS A 154 -21.90 -14.18 11.70
N ASN A 155 -20.59 -14.41 11.73
CA ASN A 155 -19.82 -14.44 12.97
C ASN A 155 -19.71 -13.06 13.63
N LEU A 156 -19.50 -12.00 12.84
CA LEU A 156 -19.49 -10.61 13.33
C LEU A 156 -20.85 -10.20 13.90
N LYS A 157 -21.95 -10.59 13.24
CA LYS A 157 -23.30 -10.34 13.73
C LYS A 157 -23.56 -11.07 15.05
N ASN A 158 -23.24 -12.36 15.11
CA ASN A 158 -23.35 -13.15 16.35
C ASN A 158 -22.51 -12.56 17.50
N LEU A 159 -21.31 -12.06 17.21
CA LEU A 159 -20.46 -11.41 18.20
C LEU A 159 -21.06 -10.08 18.68
N LYS A 160 -21.55 -9.23 17.78
CA LYS A 160 -22.22 -7.98 18.12
C LYS A 160 -23.47 -8.21 18.97
N ASP A 161 -24.25 -9.24 18.65
CA ASP A 161 -25.46 -9.59 19.39
C ASP A 161 -25.10 -10.09 20.80
N LYS A 162 -24.10 -10.98 20.93
CA LYS A 162 -23.57 -11.39 22.25
C LYS A 162 -23.05 -10.22 23.09
N ILE A 163 -22.33 -9.27 22.48
CA ILE A 163 -21.81 -8.08 23.17
C ILE A 163 -22.98 -7.20 23.64
N LYS A 164 -24.01 -7.01 22.81
CA LYS A 164 -25.20 -6.24 23.19
C LYS A 164 -25.95 -6.90 24.34
N ASP A 165 -26.09 -8.22 24.32
CA ASP A 165 -26.78 -8.96 25.37
C ASP A 165 -26.00 -8.93 26.69
N ALA A 166 -24.68 -9.14 26.64
CA ALA A 166 -23.80 -8.99 27.81
C ALA A 166 -23.83 -7.56 28.37
N THR A 167 -23.88 -6.55 27.50
CA THR A 167 -23.98 -5.14 27.90
C THR A 167 -25.33 -4.85 28.56
N LYS A 168 -26.43 -5.34 27.99
CA LYS A 168 -27.77 -5.20 28.57
C LYS A 168 -27.89 -5.91 29.92
N GLU A 169 -27.29 -7.09 30.05
CA GLU A 169 -27.27 -7.85 31.30
C GLU A 169 -26.43 -7.13 32.37
N ALA A 170 -25.25 -6.62 32.01
CA ALA A 170 -24.41 -5.82 32.91
C ALA A 170 -25.13 -4.53 33.36
N VAL A 171 -25.75 -3.79 32.44
CA VAL A 171 -26.53 -2.58 32.77
C VAL A 171 -27.71 -2.93 33.68
N LYS A 172 -28.45 -4.02 33.38
CA LYS A 172 -29.59 -4.47 34.20
C LYS A 172 -29.14 -4.85 35.61
N ASN A 173 -28.01 -5.55 35.75
CA ASN A 173 -27.45 -5.90 37.04
C ASN A 173 -27.00 -4.67 37.83
N VAL A 174 -26.38 -3.68 37.18
CA VAL A 174 -26.01 -2.41 37.82
C VAL A 174 -27.25 -1.64 38.27
N THR A 175 -28.25 -1.42 37.39
CA THR A 175 -29.49 -0.70 37.75
C THR A 175 -30.35 -1.46 38.75
N GLY A 176 -30.34 -2.79 38.70
CA GLY A 176 -31.05 -3.65 39.65
C GLY A 176 -30.41 -3.62 41.04
N VAL A 177 -29.08 -3.45 41.12
CA VAL A 177 -28.38 -3.21 42.37
C VAL A 177 -28.68 -1.80 42.91
N THR A 178 -28.71 -0.77 42.05
CA THR A 178 -29.03 0.61 42.46
C THR A 178 -30.45 0.75 43.02
N ASN A 179 -31.46 0.14 42.37
CA ASN A 179 -32.84 0.13 42.87
C ASN A 179 -33.04 -0.68 44.15
N LYS A 180 -32.14 -1.63 44.45
CA LYS A 180 -32.23 -2.46 45.66
C LYS A 180 -31.55 -1.80 46.86
N SER A 181 -30.59 -0.90 46.64
CA SER A 181 -29.96 -0.10 47.69
C SER A 181 -30.80 1.11 48.15
N GLU A 182 -31.67 1.66 47.30
CA GLU A 182 -32.55 2.81 47.66
C GLU A 182 -33.79 2.42 48.49
N HIS A 183 -34.15 1.14 48.56
CA HIS A 183 -35.34 0.65 49.29
C HIS A 183 -35.02 -0.01 50.64
N VAL A 184 -33.78 0.12 51.14
CA VAL A 184 -33.33 -0.49 52.40
C VAL A 184 -32.92 0.56 53.46
N GLU A 185 -33.00 1.85 53.16
CA GLU A 185 -33.01 2.94 54.15
C GLU A 185 -34.45 3.36 54.51
#